data_AF-A0A2X2SPP1-F1
#
_entry.id   AF-A0A2X2SPP1-F1
#
_cell.length_a   1.000
_cell.length_b   1.000
_cell.length_c   1.000
_cell.angle_alpha   90.00
_cell.angle_beta   90.00
_cell.angle_gamma   90.00
#
_symmetry.space_group_name_H-M   'P 1'
#
loop_
_entity.id
_entity.type
_entity.pdbx_description
1 polymer ?
#
loop_
_entity_poly.entity_id
_entity_poly.type
_entity_poly.pdbx_seq_one_letter_code
_entity_poly.pdbx_strand_id
1 'polypeptide(L)'
;MRKLVIKFFALDYIVRVFGSTYNWTRGANIIFPLFILAGMCLLSELYVLLCIMVCLIAIAVFFGFAYFQLFPLTENDRKYFDDVQRWQFNRYYNIQQQIDVKTNSIWCLLSNIIFIALFLVCYFIEFV
;
A
#
# COMPACT_ATOMS: atom_id res chain seq x y z
N MET A 1 -1.61 17.15 -4.94
CA MET A 1 -0.87 16.12 -4.19
C MET A 1 -1.73 15.33 -3.21
N ARG A 2 -2.54 15.98 -2.35
CA ARG A 2 -3.41 15.32 -1.35
C ARG A 2 -4.24 14.15 -1.89
N LYS A 3 -4.85 14.29 -3.07
CA LYS A 3 -5.58 13.21 -3.77
C LYS A 3 -4.75 11.93 -3.94
N LEU A 4 -3.47 12.03 -4.34
CA LEU A 4 -2.60 10.88 -4.57
C LEU A 4 -2.20 10.22 -3.25
N VAL A 5 -1.82 11.04 -2.26
CA VAL A 5 -1.47 10.55 -0.92
C VAL A 5 -2.64 9.78 -0.32
N ILE A 6 -3.85 10.32 -0.43
CA ILE A 6 -5.07 9.63 0.02
C ILE A 6 -5.28 8.33 -0.76
N LYS A 7 -5.22 8.36 -2.09
CA LYS A 7 -5.47 7.18 -2.91
C LYS A 7 -4.57 5.99 -2.56
N PHE A 8 -3.31 6.27 -2.26
CA PHE A 8 -2.28 5.24 -2.05
C PHE A 8 -1.95 4.92 -0.59
N PHE A 9 -2.21 5.83 0.35
CA PHE A 9 -1.79 5.66 1.75
C PHE A 9 -2.92 5.80 2.78
N ALA A 10 -4.08 6.36 2.44
CA ALA A 10 -5.17 6.52 3.42
C ALA A 10 -6.00 5.24 3.57
N LEU A 11 -6.29 4.88 4.82
CA LEU A 11 -7.16 3.74 5.19
C LEU A 11 -6.59 2.42 4.65
N ASP A 12 -7.44 1.40 4.48
CA ASP A 12 -7.01 0.06 4.09
C ASP A 12 -7.56 -0.37 2.72
N TYR A 13 -6.94 -1.40 2.16
CA TYR A 13 -7.58 -2.28 1.21
C TYR A 13 -8.40 -3.31 1.98
N ILE A 14 -9.65 -3.53 1.57
CA ILE A 14 -10.45 -4.67 2.05
C ILE A 14 -10.34 -5.76 0.98
N VAL A 15 -9.69 -6.87 1.29
CA VAL A 15 -9.40 -7.96 0.33
C VAL A 15 -10.08 -9.23 0.80
N ARG A 16 -10.65 -10.00 -0.13
CA ARG A 16 -11.25 -11.30 0.17
C ARG A 16 -10.31 -12.42 -0.27
N VAL A 17 -9.90 -13.25 0.68
CA VAL A 17 -8.97 -14.36 0.47
C VAL A 17 -9.59 -15.62 1.06
N PHE A 18 -9.76 -16.66 0.24
CA PHE A 18 -10.38 -17.95 0.62
C PHE A 18 -11.71 -17.78 1.39
N GLY A 19 -12.59 -16.91 0.89
CA GLY A 19 -13.91 -16.66 1.50
C GLY A 19 -13.91 -15.71 2.70
N SER A 20 -12.74 -15.46 3.31
CA SER A 20 -12.56 -14.56 4.46
C SER A 20 -12.16 -13.15 4.03
N THR A 21 -12.60 -12.14 4.76
CA THR A 21 -12.30 -10.72 4.48
C THR A 21 -11.19 -10.23 5.39
N TYR A 22 -10.18 -9.57 4.81
CA TYR A 22 -9.02 -9.02 5.50
C TYR A 22 -8.83 -7.55 5.17
N ASN A 23 -8.28 -6.80 6.12
CA ASN A 23 -7.89 -5.40 5.93
C ASN A 23 -6.37 -5.31 5.84
N TRP A 24 -5.88 -4.70 4.76
CA TRP A 24 -4.45 -4.51 4.51
C TRP A 24 -4.14 -3.02 4.38
N THR A 25 -3.15 -2.53 5.12
CA THR A 25 -2.73 -1.13 5.04
C THR A 25 -2.33 -0.76 3.62
N ARG A 26 -2.93 0.31 3.07
CA ARG A 26 -2.66 0.66 1.66
C ARG A 26 -1.21 0.97 1.37
N GLY A 27 -0.55 1.67 2.29
CA GLY A 27 0.87 1.99 2.18
C GLY A 27 1.76 0.75 2.04
N ALA A 28 1.35 -0.41 2.54
CA ALA A 28 2.10 -1.66 2.39
C ALA A 28 2.30 -2.04 0.92
N ASN A 29 1.35 -1.71 0.04
CA ASN A 29 1.42 -2.01 -1.39
C ASN A 29 2.48 -1.17 -2.15
N ILE A 30 3.08 -0.18 -1.49
CA ILE A 30 4.23 0.60 -2.00
C ILE A 30 5.49 0.25 -1.21
N ILE A 31 5.38 0.22 0.13
CA ILE A 31 6.51 -0.02 1.03
C ILE A 31 7.11 -1.41 0.78
N PHE A 32 6.29 -2.45 0.68
CA PHE A 32 6.78 -3.82 0.51
C PHE A 32 7.57 -4.01 -0.80
N PRO A 33 7.05 -3.62 -1.99
CA PRO A 33 7.84 -3.65 -3.22
C PRO A 33 9.17 -2.89 -3.14
N LEU A 34 9.19 -1.73 -2.49
CA LEU A 34 10.42 -0.96 -2.33
C LEU A 34 11.44 -1.69 -1.45
N PHE A 35 11.01 -2.38 -0.39
CA PHE A 35 11.89 -3.22 0.42
C PHE A 35 12.48 -4.39 -0.38
N ILE A 36 11.66 -5.04 -1.21
CA ILE A 36 12.13 -6.11 -2.10
C ILE A 36 13.20 -5.57 -3.07
N LEU A 37 12.93 -4.45 -3.74
CA LEU A 37 13.88 -3.82 -4.66
C LEU A 37 15.16 -3.38 -3.94
N ALA A 38 15.07 -2.85 -2.72
CA ALA A 38 16.23 -2.52 -1.90
C ALA A 38 17.07 -3.77 -1.59
N GLY A 39 16.42 -4.88 -1.23
CA GLY A 39 17.09 -6.17 -1.02
C GLY A 39 17.83 -6.65 -2.27
N MET A 40 17.21 -6.54 -3.45
CA MET A 40 17.86 -6.87 -4.72
C MET A 40 19.08 -5.97 -4.99
N CYS A 41 18.95 -4.65 -4.77
CA CYS A 41 20.08 -3.72 -4.95
C CYS A 41 21.24 -4.05 -4.02
N LEU A 42 20.96 -4.48 -2.78
CA LEU A 42 21.98 -4.87 -1.83
C LEU A 42 22.72 -6.14 -2.30
N LEU A 43 21.96 -7.15 -2.76
CA LEU A 43 22.52 -8.40 -3.25
C LEU A 43 23.40 -8.20 -4.49
N SER A 44 22.95 -7.39 -5.45
CA SER A 44 23.71 -7.11 -6.67
C SER A 44 24.77 -5.98 -6.50
N GLU A 45 25.09 -5.59 -5.27
CA GLU A 45 26.08 -4.55 -4.91
C GLU A 45 25.82 -3.16 -5.55
N LEU A 46 24.56 -2.85 -5.88
CA LEU A 46 24.14 -1.58 -6.48
C LEU A 46 23.89 -0.50 -5.40
N TYR A 47 24.94 -0.10 -4.67
CA TYR A 47 24.83 0.77 -3.49
C TYR A 47 24.20 2.14 -3.75
N VAL A 48 24.46 2.76 -4.90
CA VAL A 48 23.84 4.06 -5.24
C VAL A 48 22.33 3.91 -5.38
N LEU A 49 21.87 2.83 -6.02
CA LEU A 49 20.46 2.55 -6.19
C LEU A 49 19.81 2.14 -4.85
N LEU A 50 20.53 1.41 -4.01
CA LEU A 50 20.11 1.11 -2.64
C LEU A 50 19.82 2.39 -1.84
N CYS A 51 20.71 3.37 -1.88
CA CYS A 51 20.49 4.66 -1.20
C CYS A 51 19.22 5.36 -1.70
N ILE A 52 18.97 5.34 -3.01
CA ILE A 52 17.73 5.89 -3.59
C ILE A 52 16.51 5.13 -3.05
N MET A 53 16.55 3.79 -3.02
CA MET A 53 15.45 2.98 -2.49
C MET A 53 15.18 3.26 -1.02
N VAL A 54 16.22 3.39 -0.19
CA VAL A 54 16.08 3.75 1.24
C VAL A 54 15.38 5.10 1.40
N CYS A 55 15.76 6.12 0.62
CA CYS A 55 15.08 7.41 0.64
C CYS A 55 13.60 7.29 0.24
N LEU A 56 13.28 6.51 -0.80
CA LEU A 56 11.90 6.28 -1.23
C LEU A 56 11.09 5.53 -0.18
N ILE A 57 11.67 4.53 0.49
CA ILE A 57 11.04 3.82 1.61
C ILE A 57 10.73 4.80 2.74
N ALA A 58 11.68 5.64 3.14
CA ALA A 58 11.47 6.63 4.20
C ALA A 58 10.31 7.57 3.87
N ILE A 59 10.22 8.05 2.63
CA ILE A 59 9.12 8.89 2.15
C ILE A 59 7.78 8.11 2.20
N ALA A 60 7.76 6.86 1.73
CA ALA A 60 6.55 6.04 1.73
C ALA A 60 6.07 5.73 3.15
N VAL A 61 6.99 5.43 4.08
CA VAL A 61 6.70 5.23 5.50
C VAL A 61 6.15 6.50 6.13
N PHE A 62 6.73 7.66 5.84
CA PHE A 62 6.20 8.94 6.31
C PHE A 62 4.74 9.14 5.87
N PHE A 63 4.41 8.90 4.60
CA PHE A 63 3.04 9.02 4.13
C PHE A 63 2.10 7.95 4.68
N GLY A 64 2.58 6.72 4.88
CA GLY A 64 1.81 5.61 5.41
C GLY A 64 1.44 5.76 6.88
N PHE A 65 2.32 6.36 7.70
CA PHE A 65 2.18 6.31 9.16
C PHE A 65 2.15 7.68 9.86
N ALA A 66 2.86 8.69 9.35
CA ALA A 66 3.01 9.98 10.02
C ALA A 66 2.11 11.07 9.41
N TYR A 67 1.98 11.11 8.07
CA TYR A 67 1.32 12.20 7.36
C TYR A 67 -0.12 12.46 7.84
N PHE A 68 -0.92 11.41 8.02
CA PHE A 68 -2.32 11.55 8.45
C PHE A 68 -2.48 11.86 9.95
N GLN A 69 -1.42 11.75 10.75
CA GLN A 69 -1.42 12.25 12.13
C GLN A 69 -1.32 13.78 12.15
N LEU A 70 -0.51 14.34 11.25
CA LEU A 70 -0.32 15.79 11.10
C LEU A 70 -1.44 16.45 10.28
N PHE A 71 -1.93 15.73 9.26
CA PHE A 71 -2.97 16.20 8.34
C PHE A 71 -4.12 15.18 8.30
N PRO A 72 -5.00 15.16 9.32
CA PRO A 72 -6.10 14.22 9.40
C PRO A 72 -7.02 14.25 8.18
N LEU A 73 -7.70 13.13 7.95
CA LEU A 73 -8.74 13.01 6.93
C LEU A 73 -9.98 13.82 7.35
N THR A 74 -10.59 14.50 6.38
CA THR A 74 -11.76 15.36 6.60
C THR A 74 -12.86 15.05 5.59
N GLU A 75 -14.08 15.53 5.82
CA GLU A 75 -15.19 15.38 4.85
C GLU A 75 -14.85 15.95 3.45
N ASN A 76 -14.03 17.00 3.38
CA ASN A 76 -13.57 17.57 2.12
C ASN A 76 -12.76 16.59 1.26
N ASP A 77 -12.18 15.56 1.89
CA ASP A 77 -11.39 14.52 1.25
C ASP A 77 -12.23 13.39 0.67
N ARG A 78 -13.51 13.32 1.04
CA ARG A 78 -14.44 12.25 0.63
C ARG A 78 -14.57 12.12 -0.89
N LYS A 79 -14.39 13.23 -1.61
CA LYS A 79 -14.35 13.28 -3.09
C LYS A 79 -13.14 12.57 -3.71
N TYR A 80 -12.10 12.29 -2.92
CA TYR A 80 -10.90 11.58 -3.35
C TYR A 80 -10.93 10.10 -2.98
N PHE A 81 -11.86 9.68 -2.13
CA PHE A 81 -12.02 8.29 -1.71
C PHE A 81 -12.61 7.44 -2.84
N ASP A 82 -12.00 6.27 -3.04
CA ASP A 82 -12.67 5.18 -3.73
C ASP A 82 -13.80 4.60 -2.86
N ASP A 83 -14.54 3.66 -3.43
CA ASP A 83 -15.71 3.07 -2.78
C ASP A 83 -15.39 2.43 -1.43
N VAL A 84 -14.23 1.79 -1.31
CA VAL A 84 -13.80 1.10 -0.09
C VAL A 84 -13.38 2.09 0.98
N GLN A 85 -12.58 3.10 0.62
CA GLN A 85 -12.22 4.20 1.51
C GLN A 85 -13.45 4.95 2.00
N ARG A 86 -14.42 5.18 1.12
CA ARG A 86 -15.67 5.84 1.46
C ARG A 86 -16.47 5.02 2.45
N TRP A 87 -16.57 3.71 2.24
CA TRP A 87 -17.21 2.79 3.18
C TRP A 87 -16.53 2.82 4.55
N GLN A 88 -15.20 2.71 4.60
CA GLN A 88 -14.44 2.74 5.87
C GLN A 88 -14.61 4.07 6.62
N PHE A 89 -14.53 5.19 5.90
CA PHE A 89 -14.70 6.51 6.48
C PHE A 89 -16.11 6.71 7.04
N ASN A 90 -17.14 6.33 6.28
CA ASN A 90 -18.53 6.43 6.74
C ASN A 90 -18.82 5.53 7.94
N ARG A 91 -18.21 4.33 7.97
CA ARG A 91 -18.31 3.40 9.10
C ARG A 91 -17.72 4.02 10.37
N TYR A 92 -16.58 4.70 10.27
CA TYR A 92 -15.94 5.38 11.40
C TYR A 92 -16.80 6.52 11.98
N TYR A 93 -17.48 7.29 11.11
CA TYR A 93 -18.34 8.39 11.52
C TYR A 93 -19.82 8.00 11.75
N ASN A 94 -20.16 6.72 11.74
CA ASN A 94 -21.54 6.20 11.88
C ASN A 94 -22.54 6.82 10.88
N ILE A 95 -22.08 7.19 9.69
CA ILE A 95 -22.94 7.71 8.62
C ILE A 95 -23.72 6.52 8.05
N GLN A 96 -25.04 6.57 8.14
CA GLN A 96 -25.94 5.50 7.69
C GLN A 96 -25.72 5.22 6.19
N GLN A 97 -25.29 4.00 5.88
CA GLN A 97 -25.20 3.51 4.50
C GLN A 97 -25.87 2.14 4.40
N GLN A 98 -26.82 2.01 3.48
CA GLN A 98 -27.08 0.71 2.85
C GLN A 98 -25.95 0.51 1.83
N ILE A 99 -25.15 -0.55 1.92
CA ILE A 99 -24.38 -1.18 0.82
C ILE A 99 -23.49 -2.29 1.41
N ASP A 100 -23.47 -3.43 0.69
CA ASP A 100 -22.56 -4.57 0.85
C ASP A 100 -21.09 -4.15 0.95
N VAL A 101 -20.28 -4.88 1.74
CA VAL A 101 -18.84 -4.59 1.86
C VAL A 101 -18.18 -4.69 0.50
N LYS A 102 -17.83 -3.54 -0.09
CA LYS A 102 -17.04 -3.51 -1.32
C LYS A 102 -15.61 -3.89 -1.00
N THR A 103 -15.12 -4.92 -1.67
CA THR A 103 -13.72 -5.36 -1.58
C THR A 103 -12.93 -4.69 -2.70
N ASN A 104 -11.69 -4.31 -2.40
CA ASN A 104 -10.76 -3.81 -3.40
C ASN A 104 -10.23 -4.93 -4.30
N SER A 105 -9.75 -4.52 -5.47
CA SER A 105 -9.39 -5.42 -6.55
C SER A 105 -8.27 -6.38 -6.15
N ILE A 106 -8.39 -7.62 -6.63
CA ILE A 106 -7.39 -8.71 -6.61
C ILE A 106 -5.97 -8.21 -6.92
N TRP A 107 -5.85 -7.11 -7.66
CA TRP A 107 -4.61 -6.40 -7.93
C TRP A 107 -3.72 -6.15 -6.71
N CYS A 108 -4.28 -5.74 -5.57
CA CYS A 108 -3.50 -5.50 -4.35
C CYS A 108 -2.86 -6.79 -3.79
N LEU A 109 -3.50 -7.93 -4.03
CA LEU A 109 -2.98 -9.23 -3.63
C LEU A 109 -1.90 -9.70 -4.62
N LEU A 110 -2.16 -9.53 -5.91
CA LEU A 110 -1.24 -9.96 -6.96
C LEU A 110 0.06 -9.16 -6.99
N SER A 111 0.03 -7.85 -6.73
CA SER A 111 1.23 -7.00 -6.76
C SER A 111 2.32 -7.52 -5.83
N ASN A 112 2.00 -7.83 -4.58
CA ASN A 112 2.97 -8.35 -3.61
C ASN A 112 3.53 -9.71 -4.04
N ILE A 113 2.68 -10.60 -4.56
CA ILE A 113 3.10 -11.92 -5.07
C ILE A 113 4.06 -11.77 -6.25
N ILE A 114 3.79 -10.83 -7.17
CA ILE A 114 4.66 -10.56 -8.33
C ILE A 114 6.05 -10.11 -7.87
N PHE A 115 6.15 -9.20 -6.90
CA PHE A 115 7.45 -8.74 -6.39
C PHE A 115 8.22 -9.87 -5.68
N ILE A 116 7.54 -10.75 -4.95
CA ILE A 116 8.17 -11.94 -4.36
C ILE A 116 8.70 -12.87 -5.44
N ALA A 117 7.90 -13.15 -6.47
CA ALA A 117 8.32 -14.01 -7.58
C ALA A 117 9.53 -13.43 -8.32
N LEU A 118 9.52 -12.13 -8.61
CA LEU A 118 10.66 -11.43 -9.23
C LEU A 118 11.92 -11.52 -8.37
N PHE A 119 11.80 -11.29 -7.07
CA PHE A 119 12.92 -11.42 -6.14
C PHE A 119 13.52 -12.83 -6.17
N LEU A 120 12.68 -13.86 -6.09
CA LEU A 120 13.13 -15.25 -6.12
C LEU A 120 13.82 -15.58 -7.43
N VAL A 121 13.25 -15.17 -8.58
CA VAL A 121 13.86 -15.39 -9.89
C VAL A 121 15.24 -14.75 -9.97
N CYS A 122 15.38 -13.48 -9.56
CA CYS A 122 16.67 -12.81 -9.55
C CYS A 122 17.66 -13.47 -8.58
N TYR A 123 17.20 -13.85 -7.39
CA TYR A 123 18.02 -14.55 -6.41
C TYR A 123 18.57 -15.88 -6.95
N PHE A 124 17.72 -16.69 -7.59
CA PHE A 124 18.14 -17.95 -8.19
C PHE A 124 19.05 -17.78 -9.40
N ILE A 125 18.94 -16.69 -10.16
CA ILE A 125 19.83 -16.43 -11.31
C ILE A 125 21.21 -15.97 -10.85
N GLU A 126 21.28 -15.12 -9.82
CA GLU A 126 22.55 -14.51 -9.38
C GLU A 126 23.34 -15.38 -8.40
N PHE A 127 22.67 -16.20 -7.57
CA PHE A 127 23.29 -16.85 -6.41
C PHE A 127 23.22 -18.39 -6.39
N VAL A 128 22.54 -19.03 -7.34
CA VAL A 128 22.45 -20.50 -7.45
C VAL A 128 23.03 -20.97 -8.77
#